data_AF-F6DBW1-F1
#
_entry.id   AF-F6DBW1-F1
#
_cell.length_a   1.000
_cell.length_b   1.000
_cell.length_c   1.000
_cell.angle_alpha   90.00
_cell.angle_beta   90.00
_cell.angle_gamma   90.00
#
_symmetry.space_group_name_H-M   'P 1'
#
loop_
_entity.id
_entity.type
_entity.pdbx_description
1 polymer ?
#
loop_
_entity_poly.entity_id
_entity_poly.type
_entity_poly.pdbx_seq_one_letter_code
_entity_poly.pdbx_strand_id
1 'polypeptide(L)' 'MALKPTIYKFTIALSDMNRHIFQTLNVTLAQHPSENIERMMMRVLAYCLNVDTDPNKKLDCRN' A
#
# COMPACT_ATOMS: atom_id res chain seq x y z
N MET A 1 13.82 22.42 -0.29
CA MET A 1 14.60 21.43 -1.06
C MET A 1 13.92 20.07 -0.89
N ALA A 2 13.67 19.33 -1.98
CA ALA A 2 13.10 17.99 -1.92
C ALA A 2 14.22 17.00 -1.57
N LEU A 3 14.13 16.37 -0.40
CA LEU A 3 15.06 15.31 -0.03
C LEU A 3 14.76 14.05 -0.85
N LYS A 4 15.81 13.31 -1.23
CA LYS A 4 15.68 12.09 -2.03
C LYS A 4 14.88 11.04 -1.25
N PRO A 5 13.73 10.57 -1.76
CA PRO A 5 12.97 9.53 -1.09
C PRO A 5 13.66 8.17 -1.24
N THR A 6 13.49 7.31 -0.24
CA THR A 6 13.91 5.90 -0.27
C THR A 6 12.82 5.08 -0.95
N ILE A 7 13.18 4.28 -1.96
CA ILE A 7 12.22 3.46 -2.70
C ILE A 7 12.20 2.05 -2.12
N TYR A 8 11.02 1.60 -1.72
CA TYR A 8 10.74 0.24 -1.28
C TYR A 8 9.88 -0.48 -2.29
N LYS A 9 10.18 -1.76 -2.50
CA LYS A 9 9.37 -2.67 -3.32
C LYS A 9 8.87 -3.79 -2.43
N PHE A 10 7.55 -3.93 -2.35
CA PHE A 10 6.88 -4.94 -1.55
C PHE A 10 6.13 -5.90 -2.47
N THR A 11 6.32 -7.19 -2.23
CA THR A 11 5.48 -8.25 -2.78
C THR A 11 4.66 -8.79 -1.64
N ILE A 12 3.35 -8.57 -1.68
CA ILE A 12 2.42 -8.89 -0.59
C ILE A 12 1.46 -9.97 -1.09
N ALA A 13 1.49 -11.13 -0.44
CA ALA A 13 0.47 -12.15 -0.64
C ALA A 13 -0.71 -11.84 0.29
N LEU A 14 -1.82 -11.37 -0.27
CA LEU A 14 -3.04 -11.06 0.46
C LEU A 14 -3.97 -12.28 0.43
N SER A 15 -4.34 -12.75 1.62
CA SER A 15 -5.29 -13.85 1.83
C SER A 15 -6.39 -13.37 2.78
N ASP A 16 -7.39 -12.70 2.25
CA ASP A 16 -8.56 -12.25 3.01
C ASP A 16 -9.69 -13.29 2.89
N MET A 17 -9.89 -14.06 3.96
CA MET A 17 -10.93 -15.09 4.03
C MET A 17 -12.35 -14.51 4.16
N ASN A 18 -12.50 -13.31 4.73
CA ASN A 18 -13.81 -12.70 4.95
C ASN A 18 -14.42 -12.22 3.63
N ARG A 19 -13.56 -11.69 2.75
CA ARG A 19 -13.95 -11.18 1.43
C ARG A 19 -13.66 -12.18 0.30
N HIS A 20 -13.07 -13.33 0.62
CA HIS A 20 -12.58 -14.34 -0.32
C HIS A 20 -11.62 -13.77 -1.39
N ILE A 21 -10.78 -12.82 -1.01
CA ILE A 21 -9.80 -12.18 -1.90
C ILE A 21 -8.44 -12.83 -1.67
N PHE A 22 -7.93 -13.48 -2.71
CA PHE A 22 -6.61 -14.11 -2.73
C PHE A 22 -5.81 -13.56 -3.90
N GLN A 23 -4.86 -12.68 -3.62
CA GLN A 23 -4.09 -12.04 -4.68
C GLN A 23 -2.68 -11.66 -4.23
N THR A 24 -1.79 -11.53 -5.21
CA THR A 24 -0.43 -11.05 -4.99
C THR A 24 -0.32 -9.59 -5.45
N LEU A 25 -0.01 -8.70 -4.51
CA LEU A 25 0.13 -7.27 -4.74
C LEU A 25 1.61 -6.90 -4.85
N ASN A 26 1.97 -6.26 -5.96
CA ASN A 26 3.31 -5.71 -6.17
C ASN A 26 3.24 -4.19 -5.99
N VAL A 27 3.69 -3.70 -4.83
CA VAL A 27 3.57 -2.29 -4.46
C VAL A 27 4.96 -1.66 -4.43
N THR A 28 5.11 -0.53 -5.12
CA THR A 28 6.31 0.32 -5.03
C THR A 28 5.98 1.57 -4.25
N LEU A 29 6.67 1.79 -3.12
CA LEU A 29 6.47 2.94 -2.25
C LEU A 29 7.72 3.80 -2.19
N ALA A 30 7.50 5.11 -2.25
CA ALA A 30 8.51 6.10 -1.92
C ALA A 30 8.29 6.57 -0.47
N GLN A 31 9.28 6.34 0.40
CA GLN A 31 9.31 6.87 1.75
C GLN A 31 10.00 8.23 1.72
N HIS A 32 9.28 9.25 2.18
CA HIS A 32 9.86 10.57 2.38
C HIS A 32 10.68 10.57 3.68
N PRO A 33 11.83 11.26 3.79
CA PRO A 33 12.66 11.23 5.00
C PRO A 33 12.02 11.82 6.25
N SER A 34 10.91 12.55 6.12
CA SER A 34 10.09 12.97 7.27
C SER A 34 9.10 11.89 7.74
N GLU A 35 9.03 10.74 7.06
CA GLU A 35 8.12 9.65 7.36
C GLU A 35 8.85 8.54 8.10
N ASN A 36 8.38 8.24 9.32
CA ASN A 36 8.87 7.09 10.08
C ASN A 36 8.45 5.78 9.41
N ILE A 37 9.23 4.72 9.65
CA ILE A 37 8.96 3.37 9.13
C ILE A 37 7.57 2.88 9.54
N GLU A 38 7.14 3.15 10.77
CA GLU A 38 5.81 2.77 11.28
C GLU A 38 4.68 3.41 10.47
N ARG A 39 4.81 4.70 10.11
CA ARG A 39 3.82 5.41 9.29
C ARG A 39 3.79 4.85 7.86
N MET A 40 4.95 4.50 7.31
CA MET A 40 5.03 3.83 6.01
C MET A 40 4.33 2.45 6.05
N MET A 41 4.57 1.65 7.10
CA MET A 41 3.91 0.34 7.26
C MET A 41 2.41 0.47 7.46
N MET A 42 1.93 1.48 8.17
CA MET A 42 0.50 1.77 8.29
C MET A 42 -0.15 2.08 6.94
N ARG A 43 0.56 2.77 6.02
CA ARG A 43 0.06 2.98 4.65
C ARG A 43 -0.04 1.67 3.87
N VAL A 44 0.92 0.77 4.03
CA VAL A 44 0.88 -0.56 3.42
C VAL A 44 -0.32 -1.35 3.95
N LEU A 45 -0.53 -1.36 5.27
CA LEU A 45 -1.68 -2.04 5.89
C LEU A 45 -3.02 -1.44 5.42
N ALA A 46 -3.14 -0.11 5.42
CA ALA A 46 -4.33 0.57 4.92
C ALA A 46 -4.60 0.25 3.45
N TYR A 47 -3.55 0.15 2.63
CA TYR A 47 -3.68 -0.30 1.25
C TYR A 47 -4.21 -1.73 1.16
N CYS A 48 -3.65 -2.67 1.92
CA CYS A 48 -4.11 -4.07 1.93
C CYS A 48 -5.56 -4.22 2.40
N LEU A 49 -6.01 -3.43 3.38
CA LEU A 49 -7.38 -3.48 3.88
C LEU A 49 -8.42 -2.91 2.91
N ASN A 50 -8.04 -1.87 2.16
CA ASN A 50 -8.91 -1.20 1.19
C ASN A 50 -8.72 -1.70 -0.25
N VAL A 51 -8.01 -2.82 -0.41
CA VAL A 51 -8.02 -3.56 -1.66
C VAL A 51 -9.47 -3.94 -1.95
N ASP A 52 -9.99 -3.49 -3.09
CA ASP A 52 -11.27 -3.96 -3.59
C ASP A 52 -11.05 -5.03 -4.66
N THR A 53 -12.08 -5.84 -4.87
CA THR A 53 -12.12 -6.89 -5.89
C THR A 53 -12.05 -6.32 -7.31
N ASP A 54 -12.36 -5.04 -7.47
CA ASP A 54 -12.32 -4.33 -8.75
C ASP A 54 -10.90 -3.84 -9.07
N PRO A 55 -10.23 -4.40 -10.09
CA PRO A 55 -8.85 -4.07 -10.42
C PRO A 55 -8.67 -2.62 -10.95
N ASN A 56 -9.76 -1.96 -11.34
CA ASN A 56 -9.75 -0.59 -11.88
C ASN A 56 -10.17 0.49 -10.88
N LYS A 57 -10.53 0.11 -9.65
CA LYS A 57 -10.91 1.08 -8.63
C LYS A 57 -9.66 1.75 -8.08
N LYS A 58 -9.35 2.94 -8.59
CA LYS A 58 -8.34 3.81 -7.97
C LYS A 58 -8.86 4.21 -6.59
N LEU A 59 -8.03 4.03 -5.57
CA LEU A 59 -8.27 4.63 -4.25
C LEU A 59 -8.26 6.15 -4.43
N ASP A 60 -9.44 6.73 -4.62
CA ASP A 60 -9.62 8.18 -4.66
C ASP A 60 -9.32 8.70 -3.25
N CYS A 61 -8.18 9.35 -3.09
CA CYS A 61 -7.74 10.02 -1.87
C CYS A 61 -8.53 11.31 -1.54
N ARG A 62 -9.77 11.41 -2.05
CA ARG A 62 -10.74 12.46 -1.73
C ARG A 62 -11.68 11.95 -0.64
N ASN A 63 -11.19 11.95 0.60
CA ASN A 63 -11.94 12.16 1.84
C ASN A 63 -10.94 12.53 2.93
#